data_AF-A0A4R4X4A8-F1
#
_entry.id   AF-A0A4R4X4A8-F1
#
_cell.length_a   1.000
_cell.length_b   1.000
_cell.length_c   1.000
_cell.angle_alpha   90.00
_cell.angle_beta   90.00
_cell.angle_gamma   90.00
#
_symmetry.space_group_name_H-M   'P 1'
#
loop_
_entity.id
_entity.type
_entity.pdbx_description
1 polymer ?
#
loop_
_entity_poly.entity_id
_entity_poly.type
_entity_poly.pdbx_seq_one_letter_code
_entity_poly.pdbx_strand_id
1 'polypeptide(L)'
;MPDLLAGTTVKALDTPPAVTDRGDTSYDATNTAYSTAFVLGTYEDVAVAFIAPTSGRVMVFTVARMVNSGATAGVLVAPETRTGAAIGSGTQVETPGDGHGVSHYGNTFARIGASHIVSGLTPGAPYNTRLLHRVVSGTGSFALRELTVVPLP
;
A
#
# COMPACT_ATOMS: atom_id res chain seq x y z
N MET A 1 -19.40 20.64 0.26
CA MET A 1 -18.95 19.95 1.49
C MET A 1 -18.54 21.04 2.48
N PRO A 2 -19.17 21.13 3.66
CA PRO A 2 -18.72 22.09 4.65
C PRO A 2 -17.29 21.74 5.08
N ASP A 3 -16.44 22.75 5.18
CA ASP A 3 -15.12 22.63 5.79
C ASP A 3 -15.32 22.23 7.25
N LEU A 4 -14.94 21.00 7.61
CA LEU A 4 -15.09 20.45 8.96
C LEU A 4 -14.21 21.19 9.98
N LEU A 5 -13.31 22.10 9.54
CA LEU A 5 -12.33 22.78 10.37
C LEU A 5 -12.50 24.30 10.44
N ALA A 6 -13.39 24.92 9.66
CA ALA A 6 -13.55 26.38 9.62
C ALA A 6 -13.91 26.95 11.01
N GLY A 7 -12.95 27.62 11.66
CA GLY A 7 -13.12 28.26 12.96
C GLY A 7 -12.88 27.38 14.20
N THR A 8 -12.39 26.14 14.02
CA THR A 8 -12.09 25.22 15.15
C THR A 8 -10.60 25.15 15.48
N THR A 9 -10.27 24.77 16.70
CA THR A 9 -8.88 24.58 17.13
C THR A 9 -8.35 23.24 16.61
N VAL A 10 -7.37 23.28 15.69
CA VAL A 10 -6.68 22.08 15.17
C VAL A 10 -5.85 21.45 16.28
N LYS A 11 -6.16 20.21 16.64
CA LYS A 11 -5.38 19.35 17.55
C LYS A 11 -4.44 18.48 16.74
N ALA A 12 -3.35 18.01 17.35
CA ALA A 12 -2.39 17.12 16.70
C ALA A 12 -3.00 15.79 16.16
N LEU A 13 -4.15 15.37 16.70
CA LEU A 13 -4.89 14.20 16.23
C LEU A 13 -5.78 14.48 15.01
N ASP A 14 -5.99 15.76 14.64
CA ASP A 14 -6.78 16.11 13.47
C ASP A 14 -6.03 15.82 12.18
N THR A 15 -4.70 16.00 12.20
CA THR A 15 -3.79 15.69 11.10
C THR A 15 -2.53 15.00 11.62
N PRO A 16 -2.59 13.69 11.94
CA PRO A 16 -1.40 12.92 12.28
C PRO A 16 -0.31 13.07 11.19
N PRO A 17 0.97 12.88 11.53
CA PRO A 17 2.03 12.95 10.52
C PRO A 17 1.86 11.85 9.47
N ALA A 18 2.26 12.15 8.24
CA ALA A 18 2.41 11.12 7.21
C ALA A 18 3.48 10.10 7.65
N VAL A 19 3.22 8.84 7.36
CA VAL A 19 4.15 7.73 7.62
C VAL A 19 4.56 7.11 6.31
N THR A 20 5.83 6.70 6.21
CA THR A 20 6.39 6.12 4.99
C THR A 20 7.32 4.97 5.35
N ASP A 21 7.35 3.98 4.47
CA ASP A 21 8.30 2.88 4.51
C ASP A 21 8.74 2.50 3.08
N ARG A 22 9.95 1.96 2.94
CA ARG A 22 10.53 1.58 1.65
C ARG A 22 11.36 0.31 1.75
N GLY A 23 11.30 -0.49 0.70
CA GLY A 23 12.14 -1.67 0.54
C GLY A 23 12.85 -1.67 -0.81
N ASP A 24 14.18 -1.67 -0.76
CA ASP A 24 15.02 -1.54 -1.96
C ASP A 24 15.42 -2.89 -2.56
N THR A 25 15.35 -3.97 -1.77
CA THR A 25 15.76 -5.31 -2.18
C THR A 25 14.87 -5.85 -3.30
N SER A 26 15.48 -6.66 -4.16
CA SER A 26 14.78 -7.36 -5.23
C SER A 26 14.38 -8.76 -4.80
N TYR A 27 13.18 -9.18 -5.19
CA TYR A 27 12.70 -10.55 -5.03
C TYR A 27 11.79 -10.92 -6.20
N ASP A 28 11.65 -12.23 -6.39
CA ASP A 28 10.77 -12.81 -7.40
C ASP A 28 9.60 -13.54 -6.74
N ALA A 29 8.47 -13.55 -7.43
CA ALA A 29 7.28 -14.26 -7.00
C ALA A 29 6.54 -14.90 -8.18
N THR A 30 5.67 -15.85 -7.85
CA THR A 30 4.82 -16.59 -8.82
C THR A 30 3.38 -16.73 -8.33
N ASN A 31 3.05 -16.19 -7.16
CA ASN A 31 1.73 -16.28 -6.55
C ASN A 31 0.71 -15.47 -7.36
N THR A 32 -0.44 -16.09 -7.66
CA THR A 32 -1.51 -15.48 -8.45
C THR A 32 -2.53 -14.71 -7.62
N ALA A 33 -2.55 -14.93 -6.30
CA ALA A 33 -3.30 -14.15 -5.33
C ALA A 33 -2.39 -13.16 -4.60
N TYR A 34 -2.92 -12.00 -4.19
CA TYR A 34 -2.16 -11.03 -3.39
C TYR A 34 -1.67 -11.67 -2.10
N SER A 35 -0.34 -11.67 -1.91
CA SER A 35 0.29 -12.21 -0.70
C SER A 35 1.69 -11.63 -0.53
N THR A 36 2.36 -12.03 0.55
CA THR A 36 3.78 -11.75 0.81
C THR A 36 4.69 -12.89 0.34
N ALA A 37 4.14 -13.95 -0.27
CA ALA A 37 4.91 -15.13 -0.65
C ALA A 37 5.87 -14.82 -1.82
N PHE A 38 7.11 -15.28 -1.72
CA PHE A 38 8.14 -15.08 -2.74
C PHE A 38 8.90 -16.39 -2.98
N VAL A 39 9.60 -16.48 -4.11
CA VAL A 39 10.32 -17.71 -4.52
C VAL A 39 11.84 -17.53 -4.58
N LEU A 40 12.32 -16.31 -4.80
CA LEU A 40 13.75 -16.00 -4.91
C LEU A 40 14.05 -14.58 -4.43
N GLY A 41 15.28 -14.34 -3.99
CA GLY A 41 15.76 -13.03 -3.53
C GLY A 41 15.50 -12.80 -2.04
N THR A 42 15.44 -11.52 -1.65
CA THR A 42 15.24 -11.12 -0.25
C THR A 42 14.00 -10.27 -0.13
N TYR A 43 12.95 -10.86 0.45
CA TYR A 43 11.71 -10.15 0.72
C TYR A 43 11.81 -9.31 2.00
N GLU A 44 11.37 -8.07 1.89
CA GLU A 44 11.17 -7.13 2.98
C GLU A 44 9.68 -6.74 3.01
N ASP A 45 9.05 -6.81 4.18
CA ASP A 45 7.66 -6.38 4.32
C ASP A 45 7.64 -4.84 4.36
N VAL A 46 7.12 -4.21 3.30
CA VAL A 46 7.02 -2.75 3.21
C VAL A 46 5.68 -2.34 3.77
N ALA A 47 5.70 -1.78 4.97
CA ALA A 47 4.51 -1.61 5.79
C ALA A 47 4.63 -0.43 6.76
N VAL A 48 3.49 0.18 7.07
CA VAL A 48 3.41 1.29 8.03
C VAL A 48 2.27 1.06 9.01
N ALA A 49 2.46 1.48 10.25
CA ALA A 49 1.40 1.64 11.23
C ALA A 49 1.06 3.13 11.38
N PHE A 50 -0.22 3.46 11.49
CA PHE A 50 -0.68 4.85 11.61
C PHE A 50 -1.92 4.95 12.50
N ILE A 51 -2.22 6.19 12.93
CA ILE A 51 -3.46 6.54 13.62
C ILE A 51 -4.37 7.25 12.64
N ALA A 52 -5.64 6.83 12.55
CA ALA A 52 -6.59 7.47 11.65
C ALA A 52 -6.87 8.92 12.07
N PRO A 53 -6.87 9.90 11.13
CA PRO A 53 -7.23 11.29 11.42
C PRO A 53 -8.68 11.43 11.83
N THR A 54 -9.05 12.62 12.34
CA THR A 54 -10.44 12.91 12.72
C THR A 54 -11.42 12.88 11.55
N SER A 55 -10.95 13.07 10.32
CA SER A 55 -11.74 12.89 9.10
C SER A 55 -12.09 11.43 8.80
N GLY A 56 -11.38 10.46 9.40
CA GLY A 56 -11.50 9.05 9.08
C GLY A 56 -11.02 8.68 7.66
N ARG A 57 -10.19 9.53 7.04
CA ARG A 57 -9.70 9.36 5.66
C ARG A 57 -8.20 9.51 5.57
N VAL A 58 -7.56 8.62 4.80
CA VAL A 58 -6.14 8.70 4.47
C VAL A 58 -5.93 8.47 2.99
N MET A 59 -4.91 9.09 2.41
CA MET A 59 -4.42 8.80 1.07
C MET A 59 -3.25 7.83 1.17
N VAL A 60 -3.33 6.73 0.44
CA VAL A 60 -2.29 5.71 0.37
C VAL A 60 -1.59 5.84 -0.97
N PHE A 61 -0.28 6.07 -0.93
CA PHE A 61 0.60 6.06 -2.09
C PHE A 61 1.37 4.75 -2.12
N THR A 62 1.39 4.12 -3.29
CA THR A 62 2.13 2.90 -3.55
C THR A 62 3.01 3.10 -4.76
N VAL A 63 4.28 2.73 -4.65
CA VAL A 63 5.24 2.73 -5.76
C VAL A 63 5.95 1.39 -5.79
N ALA A 64 6.20 0.86 -6.98
CA ALA A 64 7.06 -0.31 -7.15
C ALA A 64 7.77 -0.28 -8.50
N ARG A 65 9.02 -0.76 -8.54
CA ARG A 65 9.68 -1.17 -9.78
C ARG A 65 9.38 -2.64 -10.03
N MET A 66 8.80 -2.94 -11.18
CA MET A 66 8.30 -4.28 -11.48
C MET A 66 8.61 -4.68 -12.92
N VAL A 67 8.73 -5.99 -13.13
CA VAL A 67 8.83 -6.60 -14.47
C VAL A 67 8.28 -8.03 -14.40
N ASN A 68 7.74 -8.52 -15.52
CA ASN A 68 7.40 -9.94 -15.67
C ASN A 68 8.36 -10.61 -16.66
N SER A 69 8.65 -11.89 -16.47
CA SER A 69 9.34 -12.72 -17.47
C SER A 69 8.64 -12.78 -18.85
N GLY A 70 7.32 -12.63 -18.90
CA GLY A 70 6.50 -12.70 -20.12
C GLY A 70 6.10 -11.32 -20.64
N ALA A 71 6.22 -11.11 -21.95
CA ALA A 71 5.92 -9.82 -22.59
C ALA A 71 4.43 -9.40 -22.53
N THR A 72 3.51 -10.35 -22.31
CA THR A 72 2.07 -10.12 -22.16
C THR A 72 1.55 -10.42 -20.75
N ALA A 73 2.43 -10.82 -19.84
CA ALA A 73 2.09 -11.18 -18.48
C ALA A 73 2.22 -9.98 -17.53
N GLY A 74 1.39 -9.96 -16.50
CA GLY A 74 1.28 -8.86 -15.55
C GLY A 74 1.92 -9.16 -14.20
N VAL A 75 2.44 -8.11 -13.58
CA VAL A 75 2.83 -8.05 -12.17
C VAL A 75 2.10 -6.88 -11.53
N LEU A 76 1.58 -7.11 -10.33
CA LEU A 76 0.77 -6.14 -9.62
C LEU A 76 1.19 -6.05 -8.16
N VAL A 77 1.17 -4.83 -7.63
CA VAL A 77 1.36 -4.53 -6.21
C VAL A 77 0.19 -3.68 -5.75
N ALA A 78 -0.47 -4.10 -4.68
CA ALA A 78 -1.58 -3.36 -4.09
C ALA A 78 -1.42 -3.30 -2.57
N PRO A 79 -1.77 -2.16 -1.96
CA PRO A 79 -1.82 -2.05 -0.51
C PRO A 79 -2.98 -2.89 0.06
N GLU A 80 -2.82 -3.33 1.30
CA GLU A 80 -3.95 -3.71 2.14
C GLU A 80 -3.89 -2.94 3.44
N THR A 81 -5.06 -2.56 3.98
CA THR A 81 -5.16 -1.85 5.26
C THR A 81 -5.97 -2.68 6.24
N ARG A 82 -5.46 -2.83 7.47
CA ARG A 82 -6.05 -3.65 8.53
C ARG A 82 -6.12 -2.88 9.85
N THR A 83 -7.02 -3.28 10.73
CA THR A 83 -7.14 -2.71 12.08
C THR A 83 -5.94 -3.07 12.96
N GLY A 84 -5.63 -2.20 13.92
CA GLY A 84 -4.55 -2.42 14.90
C GLY A 84 -3.18 -1.93 14.40
N ALA A 85 -2.26 -1.74 15.35
CA ALA A 85 -0.91 -1.23 15.07
C ALA A 85 0.10 -2.31 14.65
N ALA A 86 -0.23 -3.59 14.87
CA ALA A 86 0.67 -4.69 14.53
C ALA A 86 0.51 -5.07 13.05
N ILE A 87 1.60 -4.92 12.28
CA ILE A 87 1.64 -5.17 10.84
C ILE A 87 1.12 -6.57 10.49
N GLY A 88 0.20 -6.64 9.52
CA GLY A 88 -0.35 -7.90 9.00
C GLY A 88 -1.36 -8.59 9.94
N SER A 89 -1.67 -7.99 11.08
CA SER A 89 -2.69 -8.50 12.02
C SER A 89 -4.03 -7.77 11.86
N GLY A 90 -5.04 -8.19 12.63
CA GLY A 90 -6.34 -7.53 12.67
C GLY A 90 -7.25 -7.81 11.47
N THR A 91 -8.38 -7.11 11.48
CA THR A 91 -9.44 -7.24 10.47
C THR A 91 -9.11 -6.37 9.27
N GLN A 92 -9.26 -6.92 8.07
CA GLN A 92 -9.06 -6.18 6.84
C GLN A 92 -10.15 -5.12 6.68
N VAL A 93 -9.74 -3.87 6.44
CA VAL A 93 -10.62 -2.73 6.17
C VAL A 93 -10.52 -2.31 4.72
N GLU A 94 -9.35 -2.52 4.11
CA GLU A 94 -9.12 -2.37 2.69
C GLU A 94 -8.51 -3.67 2.16
N THR A 95 -9.20 -4.30 1.21
CA THR A 95 -8.72 -5.49 0.52
C THR A 95 -7.80 -5.10 -0.64
N PRO A 96 -6.65 -5.79 -0.83
CA PRO A 96 -5.79 -5.52 -1.97
C PRO A 96 -6.54 -5.79 -3.27
N GLY A 97 -6.45 -4.85 -4.20
CA GLY A 97 -7.17 -4.94 -5.46
C GLY A 97 -6.44 -4.23 -6.60
N ASP A 98 -6.67 -4.71 -7.81
CA ASP A 98 -6.00 -4.23 -9.02
C ASP A 98 -6.26 -2.74 -9.30
N GLY A 99 -7.40 -2.21 -8.83
CA GLY A 99 -7.77 -0.80 -8.98
C GLY A 99 -7.15 0.16 -7.96
N HIS A 100 -6.57 -0.36 -6.87
CA HIS A 100 -6.01 0.46 -5.77
C HIS A 100 -4.47 0.52 -5.79
N GLY A 101 -3.86 -0.34 -6.61
CA GLY A 101 -2.42 -0.54 -6.68
C GLY A 101 -1.81 -0.10 -8.01
N VAL A 102 -0.61 -0.62 -8.26
CA VAL A 102 0.13 -0.46 -9.50
C VAL A 102 0.16 -1.79 -10.26
N SER A 103 0.05 -1.71 -11.59
CA SER A 103 0.20 -2.87 -12.46
C SER A 103 1.20 -2.56 -13.56
N HIS A 104 1.96 -3.58 -13.96
CA HIS A 104 2.85 -3.51 -15.09
C HIS A 104 2.73 -4.80 -15.90
N TYR A 105 2.45 -4.67 -17.20
CA TYR A 105 2.38 -5.76 -18.15
C TYR A 105 3.52 -5.62 -19.14
N GLY A 106 4.46 -6.56 -19.11
CA GLY A 106 5.63 -6.51 -19.97
C GLY A 106 6.91 -7.03 -19.30
N ASN A 107 7.94 -7.15 -20.13
CA ASN A 107 9.24 -7.71 -19.79
C ASN A 107 10.38 -6.68 -19.72
N THR A 108 10.03 -5.41 -19.57
CA THR A 108 10.98 -4.33 -19.29
C THR A 108 10.70 -3.76 -17.92
N PHE A 109 11.74 -3.32 -17.20
CA PHE A 109 11.52 -2.75 -15.88
C PHE A 109 10.81 -1.39 -15.99
N ALA A 110 9.73 -1.23 -15.25
CA ALA A 110 9.06 0.06 -15.06
C ALA A 110 8.89 0.34 -13.57
N ARG A 111 9.13 1.59 -13.15
CA ARG A 111 8.77 2.08 -11.81
C ARG A 111 7.51 2.91 -11.94
N ILE A 112 6.43 2.45 -11.31
CA ILE A 112 5.09 3.04 -11.44
C ILE A 112 4.59 3.37 -10.04
N GLY A 113 3.87 4.48 -9.91
CA GLY A 113 3.21 4.91 -8.68
C GLY A 113 1.71 5.06 -8.89
N ALA A 114 0.94 4.77 -7.84
CA ALA A 114 -0.50 5.01 -7.78
C ALA A 114 -0.85 5.56 -6.39
N SER A 115 -2.00 6.22 -6.30
CA SER A 115 -2.55 6.70 -5.05
C SER A 115 -4.05 6.50 -5.01
N HIS A 116 -4.60 6.16 -3.86
CA HIS A 116 -6.04 6.10 -3.65
C HIS A 116 -6.41 6.52 -2.23
N ILE A 117 -7.69 6.76 -1.98
CA ILE A 117 -8.21 7.18 -0.68
C ILE A 117 -8.86 6.00 0.04
N VAL A 118 -8.42 5.75 1.27
CA VAL A 118 -9.11 4.87 2.21
C VAL A 118 -9.99 5.74 3.11
N SER A 119 -11.27 5.41 3.20
CA SER A 119 -12.26 6.18 3.97
C SER A 119 -13.08 5.30 4.89
N GLY A 120 -13.78 5.91 5.85
CA GLY A 120 -14.58 5.17 6.83
C GLY A 120 -13.76 4.58 7.97
N LEU A 121 -12.54 5.09 8.18
CA LEU A 121 -11.73 4.72 9.33
C LEU A 121 -12.30 5.34 10.60
N THR A 122 -12.22 4.63 11.72
CA THR A 122 -12.63 5.18 13.02
C THR A 122 -11.58 6.19 13.50
N PRO A 123 -11.95 7.47 13.72
CA PRO A 123 -11.03 8.49 14.20
C PRO A 123 -10.22 8.08 15.43
N GLY A 124 -8.91 8.32 15.41
CA GLY A 124 -8.01 8.02 16.53
C GLY A 124 -7.70 6.54 16.75
N ALA A 125 -8.30 5.62 15.98
CA ALA A 125 -7.97 4.21 16.08
C ALA A 125 -6.67 3.87 15.31
N PRO A 126 -5.90 2.88 15.78
CA PRO A 126 -4.70 2.41 15.09
C PRO A 126 -5.03 1.50 13.92
N TYR A 127 -4.27 1.65 12.83
CA TYR A 127 -4.33 0.84 11.62
C TYR A 127 -2.92 0.51 11.12
N ASN A 128 -2.82 -0.50 10.29
CA ASN A 128 -1.61 -0.83 9.56
C ASN A 128 -1.92 -1.03 8.07
N THR A 129 -1.02 -0.55 7.22
CA THR A 129 -1.07 -0.76 5.77
C THR A 129 0.22 -1.44 5.33
N ARG A 130 0.13 -2.43 4.44
CA ARG A 130 1.31 -3.08 3.85
C ARG A 130 1.12 -3.36 2.37
N LEU A 131 2.23 -3.50 1.66
CA LEU A 131 2.21 -3.85 0.24
C LEU A 131 2.17 -5.36 0.02
N LEU A 132 1.20 -5.80 -0.76
CA LEU A 132 1.09 -7.17 -1.24
C LEU A 132 1.34 -7.20 -2.75
N HIS A 133 1.83 -8.34 -3.24
CA HIS A 133 2.09 -8.53 -4.65
C HIS A 133 1.38 -9.77 -5.20
N ARG A 134 1.12 -9.76 -6.50
CA ARG A 134 0.70 -10.92 -7.27
C ARG A 134 1.27 -10.88 -8.67
N VAL A 135 1.28 -12.04 -9.30
CA VAL A 135 1.71 -12.25 -10.67
C VAL A 135 0.55 -12.86 -11.45
N VAL A 136 0.23 -12.33 -12.63
CA VAL A 136 -0.85 -12.90 -13.47
C VAL A 136 -0.44 -14.29 -13.97
N SER A 137 0.79 -14.42 -14.45
CA SER A 137 1.42 -15.66 -14.88
C SER A 137 2.94 -15.48 -14.99
N GLY A 138 3.69 -16.59 -15.03
CA GLY A 138 5.15 -16.55 -15.12
C GLY A 138 5.82 -16.12 -13.81
N THR A 139 7.00 -15.52 -13.91
CA THR A 139 7.75 -14.98 -12.78
C THR A 139 7.73 -13.46 -12.82
N GLY A 140 7.35 -12.86 -11.69
CA GLY A 140 7.38 -11.42 -11.49
C GLY A 140 8.53 -11.02 -10.59
N SER A 141 9.28 -9.98 -10.95
CA SER A 141 10.32 -9.39 -10.10
C SER A 141 9.87 -8.03 -9.59
N PHE A 142 10.14 -7.77 -8.32
CA PHE A 142 9.72 -6.57 -7.60
C PHE A 142 10.92 -5.97 -6.87
N ALA A 143 11.07 -4.64 -6.92
CA ALA A 143 12.13 -3.91 -6.21
C ALA A 143 11.71 -2.43 -6.01
N LEU A 144 12.49 -1.66 -5.24
CA LEU A 144 12.29 -0.22 -5.04
C LEU A 144 10.83 0.14 -4.71
N ARG A 145 10.27 -0.61 -3.75
CA ARG A 145 8.89 -0.48 -3.30
C ARG A 145 8.82 0.59 -2.23
N GLU A 146 7.75 1.37 -2.27
CA GLU A 146 7.52 2.46 -1.33
C GLU A 146 6.03 2.54 -1.00
N LEU A 147 5.74 2.73 0.28
CA LEU A 147 4.40 2.90 0.80
C LEU A 147 4.37 4.17 1.65
N THR A 148 3.46 5.08 1.34
CA THR A 148 3.28 6.30 2.14
C THR A 148 1.80 6.48 2.44
N VAL A 149 1.47 6.72 3.71
CA VAL A 149 0.11 7.01 4.17
C VAL A 149 0.07 8.46 4.64
N VAL A 150 -0.79 9.26 4.01
CA VAL A 150 -0.95 10.68 4.29
C VAL A 150 -2.37 10.93 4.83
N PRO A 151 -2.51 11.43 6.07
CA PRO A 151 -3.81 11.81 6.60
C PRO A 151 -4.46 12.94 5.79
N LEU A 152 -5.76 12.81 5.53
CA LEU A 152 -6.56 13.84 4.85
C LEU A 152 -7.41 14.59 5.87
N PRO A 153 -7.63 15.90 5.71
CA PRO A 153 -8.62 16.65 6.51
C PRO A 153 -10.06 16.25 6.16
#